data_AF-A0A444R0V2-F1
#
_entry.id   AF-A0A444R0V2-F1
#
_cell.length_a   1.000
_cell.length_b   1.000
_cell.length_c   1.000
_cell.angle_alpha   90.00
_cell.angle_beta   90.00
_cell.angle_gamma   90.00
#
_symmetry.space_group_name_H-M   'P 1'
#
loop_
_entity.id
_entity.type
_entity.pdbx_description
1 polymer ?
#
loop_
_entity_poly.entity_id
_entity_poly.type
_entity_poly.pdbx_seq_one_letter_code
_entity_poly.pdbx_strand_id
1 'polypeptide(L)'
;ENSKLMLANIASIEIPPIYCTYLEWLQKQEASHLQRYGVKKETLHDRQFLPRILLGEYFRDQFLRLVDQARQQKFAVAVYESCQVTDLQITNAGVMLATNLNLPSETFDLAVIATGHVWPDEEEATRTYFPSPWSGLMEAKVDACNVGIMGTSLSGLDAAMAVAIQHGSFIEDDKQHVTFHRDNANEKLNITLMSRTGILPEADFYCPIPYEPLHI
;
A
#
# COMPACT_ATOMS: atom_id res chain seq x y z
N GLU A 1 12.12 -2.06 6.74
CA GLU A 1 11.57 -0.67 6.74
C GLU A 1 10.86 -0.47 5.40
N ASN A 2 9.69 0.17 5.37
CA ASN A 2 9.00 0.39 4.08
C ASN A 2 9.87 1.28 3.18
N SER A 3 10.33 0.72 2.06
CA SER A 3 11.22 1.40 1.13
C SER A 3 10.51 2.55 0.43
N LYS A 4 11.22 3.68 0.24
CA LYS A 4 10.74 4.87 -0.50
C LYS A 4 10.33 4.56 -1.94
N LEU A 5 10.74 3.40 -2.44
CA LEU A 5 10.54 2.93 -3.81
C LEU A 5 9.19 2.22 -3.98
N MET A 6 8.47 1.94 -2.87
CA MET A 6 7.18 1.28 -2.92
C MET A 6 6.07 2.32 -3.07
N LEU A 7 5.63 2.50 -4.31
CA LEU A 7 4.51 3.37 -4.63
C LEU A 7 3.18 2.71 -4.26
N ALA A 8 2.23 3.51 -3.79
CA ALA A 8 0.84 3.15 -3.76
C ALA A 8 0.39 2.89 -5.19
N ASN A 9 -0.40 1.84 -5.37
CA ASN A 9 -0.99 1.47 -6.64
C ASN A 9 -2.32 2.20 -6.90
N ILE A 10 -2.54 3.30 -6.20
CA ILE A 10 -3.76 4.10 -6.27
C ILE A 10 -3.35 5.56 -6.19
N ALA A 11 -3.81 6.35 -7.15
CA ALA A 11 -3.59 7.77 -7.24
C ALA A 11 -4.69 8.53 -6.47
N SER A 12 -4.48 9.82 -6.20
CA SER A 12 -5.45 10.61 -5.44
C SER A 12 -6.82 10.69 -6.12
N ILE A 13 -6.88 10.68 -7.46
CA ILE A 13 -8.14 10.76 -8.21
C ILE A 13 -9.04 9.54 -7.98
N GLU A 14 -8.44 8.40 -7.63
CA GLU A 14 -9.15 7.13 -7.39
C GLU A 14 -9.69 6.99 -5.97
N ILE A 15 -9.18 7.77 -5.03
CA ILE A 15 -9.54 7.68 -3.61
C ILE A 15 -10.70 8.64 -3.34
N PRO A 16 -11.89 8.13 -2.95
CA PRO A 16 -12.99 8.99 -2.53
C PRO A 16 -12.55 9.90 -1.36
N PRO A 17 -12.88 11.20 -1.38
CA PRO A 17 -12.52 12.09 -0.30
C PRO A 17 -13.25 11.70 0.99
N ILE A 18 -12.52 11.63 2.10
CA ILE A 18 -13.12 11.48 3.44
C ILE A 18 -13.52 12.87 3.97
N TYR A 19 -12.55 13.70 4.34
CA TYR A 19 -12.77 15.14 4.56
C TYR A 19 -12.13 16.02 3.50
N CYS A 20 -11.08 15.52 2.87
CA CYS A 20 -10.43 16.11 1.71
C CYS A 20 -9.86 14.99 0.85
N THR A 21 -9.53 15.29 -0.39
CA THR A 21 -8.81 14.38 -1.27
C THR A 21 -7.40 14.09 -0.74
N TYR A 22 -6.78 13.01 -1.21
CA TYR A 22 -5.40 12.69 -0.87
C TYR A 22 -4.44 13.80 -1.35
N LEU A 23 -4.65 14.36 -2.55
CA LEU A 23 -3.89 15.49 -3.08
C LEU A 23 -3.99 16.74 -2.20
N GLU A 24 -5.21 17.14 -1.80
CA GLU A 24 -5.41 18.28 -0.91
C GLU A 24 -4.72 18.08 0.44
N TRP A 25 -4.68 16.84 0.94
CA TRP A 25 -3.95 16.52 2.16
C TRP A 25 -2.43 16.63 1.96
N LEU A 26 -1.90 16.11 0.86
CA LEU A 26 -0.47 16.20 0.51
C LEU A 26 -0.03 17.67 0.37
N GLN A 27 -0.85 18.51 -0.26
CA GLN A 27 -0.58 19.93 -0.43
C GLN A 27 -0.52 20.70 0.90
N LYS A 28 -1.13 20.18 1.97
CA LYS A 28 -1.05 20.77 3.32
C LYS A 28 0.22 20.35 4.07
N GLN A 29 0.91 19.29 3.64
CA GLN A 29 2.13 18.84 4.31
C GLN A 29 3.31 19.77 4.04
N GLU A 30 4.25 19.83 4.98
CA GLU A 30 5.49 20.57 4.81
C GLU A 30 6.32 20.02 3.64
N ALA A 31 6.94 20.90 2.86
CA ALA A 31 7.76 20.46 1.73
C ALA A 31 8.93 19.57 2.17
N SER A 32 9.54 19.87 3.32
CA SER A 32 10.60 19.07 3.92
C SER A 32 10.13 17.67 4.31
N HIS A 33 8.88 17.53 4.76
CA HIS A 33 8.29 16.23 5.10
C HIS A 33 8.18 15.36 3.84
N LEU A 34 7.60 15.89 2.76
CA LEU A 34 7.43 15.19 1.48
C LEU A 34 8.78 14.82 0.84
N GLN A 35 9.77 15.71 0.94
CA GLN A 35 11.11 15.48 0.41
C GLN A 35 11.80 14.27 1.04
N ARG A 36 11.50 13.92 2.31
CA ARG A 36 12.04 12.69 2.94
C ARG A 36 11.64 11.43 2.18
N TYR A 37 10.51 11.46 1.48
CA TYR A 37 9.98 10.39 0.65
C TYR A 37 10.33 10.55 -0.84
N GLY A 38 11.19 11.52 -1.20
CA GLY A 38 11.55 11.80 -2.60
C GLY A 38 10.47 12.55 -3.39
N VAL A 39 9.46 13.10 -2.72
CA VAL A 39 8.34 13.78 -3.36
C VAL A 39 8.59 15.29 -3.37
N LYS A 40 8.50 15.90 -4.56
CA LYS A 40 8.54 17.35 -4.74
C LYS A 40 7.14 17.92 -4.66
N LYS A 41 6.91 18.88 -3.78
CA LYS A 41 5.57 19.42 -3.50
C LYS A 41 4.98 20.13 -4.71
N GLU A 42 5.82 20.83 -5.46
CA GLU A 42 5.49 21.60 -6.64
C GLU A 42 5.09 20.74 -7.85
N THR A 43 5.40 19.44 -7.85
CA THR A 43 5.04 18.51 -8.93
C THR A 43 3.80 17.67 -8.62
N LEU A 44 3.16 17.88 -7.46
CA LEU A 44 2.01 17.09 -7.04
C LEU A 44 0.83 17.27 -8.00
N HIS A 45 0.27 16.14 -8.45
CA HIS A 45 -0.98 16.11 -9.21
C HIS A 45 -1.80 14.86 -8.83
N ASP A 46 -3.08 14.87 -9.18
CA ASP A 46 -4.07 13.88 -8.74
C ASP A 46 -3.86 12.47 -9.30
N ARG A 47 -3.21 12.36 -10.46
CA ARG A 47 -2.83 11.11 -11.14
C ARG A 47 -1.47 10.54 -10.72
N GLN A 48 -0.80 11.14 -9.74
CA GLN A 48 0.54 10.69 -9.34
C GLN A 48 0.47 9.49 -8.39
N PHE A 49 1.27 8.46 -8.66
CA PHE A 49 1.53 7.38 -7.71
C PHE A 49 2.65 7.80 -6.74
N LEU A 50 2.37 7.72 -5.44
CA LEU A 50 3.25 8.22 -4.39
C LEU A 50 3.58 7.12 -3.37
N PRO A 51 4.66 7.24 -2.59
CA PRO A 51 5.06 6.21 -1.62
C PRO A 51 3.91 5.78 -0.68
N ARG A 52 3.72 4.46 -0.50
CA ARG A 52 2.62 3.89 0.32
C ARG A 52 2.54 4.44 1.74
N ILE A 53 3.69 4.83 2.31
CA ILE A 53 3.74 5.41 3.65
C ILE A 53 2.92 6.70 3.73
N LEU A 54 3.00 7.57 2.73
CA LEU A 54 2.23 8.82 2.70
C LEU A 54 0.72 8.55 2.63
N LEU A 55 0.32 7.49 1.92
CA LEU A 55 -1.08 7.06 1.88
C LEU A 55 -1.54 6.56 3.27
N GLY A 56 -0.69 5.80 3.97
CA GLY A 56 -0.96 5.38 5.35
C GLY A 56 -1.07 6.56 6.33
N GLU A 57 -0.21 7.57 6.19
CA GLU A 57 -0.30 8.80 6.98
C GLU A 57 -1.59 9.58 6.70
N TYR A 58 -2.00 9.68 5.43
CA TYR A 58 -3.30 10.27 5.06
C TYR A 58 -4.46 9.56 5.76
N PHE A 59 -4.57 8.23 5.62
CA PHE A 59 -5.68 7.49 6.24
C PHE A 59 -5.68 7.58 7.76
N ARG A 60 -4.49 7.58 8.39
CA ARG A 60 -4.38 7.79 9.84
C ARG A 60 -4.90 9.16 10.25
N ASP A 61 -4.51 10.22 9.56
CA ASP A 61 -4.97 11.59 9.83
C ASP A 61 -6.49 11.72 9.64
N GLN A 62 -7.03 11.16 8.55
CA GLN A 62 -8.47 11.14 8.31
C GLN A 62 -9.24 10.36 9.40
N PHE A 63 -8.72 9.21 9.83
CA PHE A 63 -9.30 8.41 10.92
C PHE A 63 -9.35 9.20 12.23
N LEU A 64 -8.24 9.81 12.64
CA LEU A 64 -8.18 10.60 13.87
C LEU A 64 -9.17 11.77 13.81
N ARG A 65 -9.27 12.43 12.66
CA ARG A 65 -10.26 13.50 12.45
C ARG A 65 -11.70 13.01 12.56
N LEU A 66 -12.02 11.83 12.02
CA LEU A 66 -13.35 11.21 12.16
C LEU A 66 -13.68 10.95 13.63
N VAL A 67 -12.74 10.39 14.39
CA VAL A 67 -12.89 10.12 15.83
C VAL A 67 -13.14 11.41 16.60
N ASP A 68 -12.37 12.47 16.33
CA ASP A 68 -12.55 13.76 17.00
C ASP A 68 -13.90 14.39 16.67
N GLN A 69 -14.34 14.34 15.41
CA GLN A 69 -15.65 14.84 14.99
C GLN A 69 -16.80 14.07 15.64
N ALA A 70 -16.72 12.75 15.73
CA ALA A 70 -17.72 11.93 16.41
C ALA A 70 -17.81 12.30 17.90
N ARG A 71 -16.66 12.48 18.58
CA ARG A 71 -16.62 12.93 19.97
C ARG A 71 -17.20 14.34 20.17
N GLN A 72 -16.93 15.26 19.26
CA GLN A 72 -17.55 16.61 19.27
C GLN A 72 -19.07 16.55 19.13
N GLN A 73 -19.59 15.57 18.38
CA GLN A 73 -21.02 15.27 18.28
C GLN A 73 -21.57 14.48 19.48
N LYS A 74 -20.76 14.30 20.55
CA LYS A 74 -21.10 13.60 21.79
C LYS A 74 -21.26 12.08 21.66
N PHE A 75 -20.76 11.47 20.59
CA PHE A 75 -20.62 10.02 20.54
C PHE A 75 -19.51 9.57 21.50
N ALA A 76 -19.77 8.51 22.26
CA ALA A 76 -18.74 7.82 23.03
C ALA A 76 -17.93 6.94 22.08
N VAL A 77 -16.66 7.28 21.85
CA VAL A 77 -15.76 6.55 20.95
C VAL A 77 -14.50 6.12 21.71
N ALA A 78 -14.35 4.80 21.88
CA ALA A 78 -13.17 4.16 22.42
C ALA A 78 -12.35 3.50 21.28
N VAL A 79 -11.04 3.72 21.29
CA VAL A 79 -10.11 3.12 20.32
C VAL A 79 -9.10 2.29 21.11
N TYR A 80 -9.02 1.00 20.81
CA TYR A 80 -8.13 0.07 21.48
C TYR A 80 -7.03 -0.37 20.51
N GLU A 81 -5.86 0.27 20.61
CA GLU A 81 -4.67 -0.14 19.87
C GLU A 81 -4.05 -1.39 20.52
N SER A 82 -3.33 -2.19 19.72
CA SER A 82 -2.72 -3.46 20.18
C SER A 82 -3.72 -4.46 20.79
N CYS A 83 -5.01 -4.32 20.48
CA CYS A 83 -6.09 -5.18 20.92
C CYS A 83 -6.55 -6.06 19.74
N GLN A 84 -6.06 -7.30 19.72
CA GLN A 84 -6.49 -8.29 18.75
C GLN A 84 -7.81 -8.91 19.21
N VAL A 85 -8.85 -8.81 18.38
CA VAL A 85 -10.06 -9.62 18.52
C VAL A 85 -9.73 -11.05 18.09
N THR A 86 -9.87 -12.01 18.98
CA THR A 86 -9.51 -13.42 18.76
C THR A 86 -10.72 -14.28 18.40
N ASP A 87 -11.91 -13.89 18.84
CA ASP A 87 -13.16 -14.57 18.53
C ASP A 87 -14.36 -13.63 18.61
N LEU A 88 -15.46 -14.01 17.96
CA LEU A 88 -16.73 -13.31 17.98
C LEU A 88 -17.87 -14.32 18.13
N GLN A 89 -18.72 -14.10 19.13
CA GLN A 89 -19.89 -14.94 19.37
C GLN A 89 -21.17 -14.14 19.27
N ILE A 90 -22.11 -14.61 18.44
CA ILE A 90 -23.46 -14.07 18.37
C ILE A 90 -24.33 -14.80 19.40
N THR A 91 -24.99 -14.05 20.26
CA THR A 91 -25.88 -14.55 21.31
C THR A 91 -27.25 -13.87 21.20
N ASN A 92 -28.23 -14.35 21.98
CA ASN A 92 -29.54 -13.69 22.07
C ASN A 92 -29.47 -12.27 22.66
N ALA A 93 -28.39 -11.93 23.37
CA ALA A 93 -28.20 -10.62 23.97
C ALA A 93 -27.43 -9.64 23.05
N GLY A 94 -26.88 -10.12 21.92
CA GLY A 94 -26.05 -9.34 21.00
C GLY A 94 -24.74 -10.07 20.67
N VAL A 95 -23.76 -9.30 20.23
CA VAL A 95 -22.43 -9.77 19.82
C VAL A 95 -21.43 -9.62 20.95
N MET A 96 -20.78 -10.71 21.32
CA MET A 96 -19.68 -10.73 22.28
C MET A 96 -18.35 -10.85 21.53
N LEU A 97 -17.35 -10.10 21.97
CA LEU A 97 -15.99 -10.14 21.42
C LEU A 97 -15.04 -10.74 22.44
N ALA A 98 -14.22 -11.69 22.01
CA ALA A 98 -13.04 -12.12 22.76
C ALA A 98 -11.83 -11.36 22.23
N THR A 99 -10.97 -10.89 23.14
CA THR A 99 -9.75 -10.18 22.76
C THR A 99 -8.54 -10.74 23.51
N ASN A 100 -7.34 -10.42 23.02
CA ASN A 100 -6.08 -10.75 23.69
C ASN A 100 -5.83 -9.89 24.96
N LEU A 101 -6.61 -8.84 25.18
CA LEU A 101 -6.54 -7.99 26.35
C LEU A 101 -7.65 -8.37 27.35
N ASN A 102 -7.41 -8.15 28.64
CA ASN A 102 -8.43 -8.39 29.67
C ASN A 102 -9.40 -7.20 29.75
N LEU A 103 -10.14 -6.96 28.66
CA LEU A 103 -11.19 -5.95 28.61
C LEU A 103 -12.49 -6.50 29.25
N PRO A 104 -13.35 -5.62 29.79
CA PRO A 104 -14.68 -6.02 30.23
C PRO A 104 -15.39 -6.77 29.10
N SER A 105 -16.02 -7.90 29.43
CA SER A 105 -16.86 -8.62 28.48
C SER A 105 -18.12 -7.80 28.24
N GLU A 106 -18.08 -6.99 27.18
CA GLU A 106 -19.22 -6.18 26.74
C GLU A 106 -19.99 -6.92 25.65
N THR A 107 -21.30 -6.68 25.62
CA THR A 107 -22.18 -7.16 24.54
C THR A 107 -22.56 -5.96 23.68
N PHE A 108 -22.36 -6.09 22.38
CA PHE A 108 -22.64 -5.05 21.39
C PHE A 108 -23.89 -5.41 20.59
N ASP A 109 -24.72 -4.42 20.25
CA ASP A 109 -25.89 -4.66 19.39
C ASP A 109 -25.49 -5.04 17.95
N LEU A 110 -24.38 -4.46 17.46
CA LEU A 110 -23.88 -4.62 16.10
C LEU A 110 -22.36 -4.74 16.11
N ALA A 111 -21.82 -5.54 15.18
CA ALA A 111 -20.40 -5.62 14.90
C ALA A 111 -20.17 -5.49 13.38
N VAL A 112 -19.16 -4.70 13.01
CA VAL A 112 -18.70 -4.56 11.62
C VAL A 112 -17.31 -5.14 11.52
N ILE A 113 -17.14 -6.15 10.66
CA ILE A 113 -15.85 -6.80 10.44
C ILE A 113 -15.16 -6.13 9.26
N ALA A 114 -14.07 -5.41 9.55
CA ALA A 114 -13.25 -4.69 8.58
C ALA A 114 -11.76 -5.04 8.75
N THR A 115 -11.46 -6.32 8.99
CA THR A 115 -10.10 -6.83 9.27
C THR A 115 -9.20 -6.93 8.03
N GLY A 116 -9.70 -6.53 6.86
CA GLY A 116 -9.02 -6.75 5.58
C GLY A 116 -9.04 -8.23 5.18
N HIS A 117 -8.00 -8.66 4.45
CA HIS A 117 -7.85 -10.04 3.98
C HIS A 117 -6.87 -10.81 4.87
N VAL A 118 -7.25 -12.02 5.29
CA VAL A 118 -6.34 -12.97 5.90
C VAL A 118 -5.63 -13.71 4.78
N TRP A 119 -4.33 -13.48 4.63
CA TRP A 119 -3.49 -14.30 3.78
C TRP A 119 -3.28 -15.66 4.46
N PRO A 120 -3.28 -16.78 3.71
CA PRO A 120 -2.87 -18.05 4.27
C PRO A 120 -1.46 -17.94 4.87
N ASP A 121 -1.13 -18.80 5.84
CA ASP A 121 0.20 -18.84 6.44
C ASP A 121 1.26 -18.81 5.31
N GLU A 122 2.10 -17.77 5.32
CA GLU A 122 3.16 -17.64 4.32
C GLU A 122 4.04 -18.88 4.40
N GLU A 123 4.33 -19.52 3.26
CA GLU A 123 5.41 -20.52 3.21
C GLU A 123 6.67 -19.88 3.80
N GLU A 124 7.46 -20.60 4.60
CA GLU A 124 8.65 -20.00 5.19
C GLU A 124 9.62 -19.51 4.11
N ALA A 125 9.94 -18.21 4.13
CA ALA A 125 10.94 -17.66 3.26
C ALA A 125 12.29 -18.37 3.49
N THR A 126 12.96 -18.73 2.41
CA THR A 126 14.30 -19.31 2.44
C THR A 126 15.30 -18.32 1.85
N ARG A 127 16.58 -18.67 1.84
CA ARG A 127 17.62 -17.83 1.20
C ARG A 127 17.40 -17.60 -0.30
N THR A 128 16.62 -18.46 -0.95
CA THR A 128 16.44 -18.45 -2.42
C THR A 128 14.97 -18.43 -2.83
N TYR A 129 14.04 -18.32 -1.89
CA TYR A 129 12.61 -18.33 -2.16
C TYR A 129 11.89 -17.37 -1.21
N PHE A 130 11.10 -16.47 -1.77
CA PHE A 130 10.31 -15.47 -1.05
C PHE A 130 8.86 -15.57 -1.52
N PRO A 131 7.91 -15.98 -0.66
CA PRO A 131 6.48 -16.07 -1.03
C PRO A 131 5.87 -14.74 -1.46
N SER A 132 6.34 -13.64 -0.86
CA SER A 132 5.91 -12.28 -1.18
C SER A 132 7.12 -11.34 -1.12
N PRO A 133 7.09 -10.15 -1.73
CA PRO A 133 8.18 -9.21 -1.53
C PRO A 133 8.30 -8.76 -0.06
N TRP A 134 7.26 -8.95 0.77
CA TRP A 134 7.24 -8.54 2.18
C TRP A 134 7.75 -9.61 3.13
N SER A 135 7.98 -10.83 2.65
CA SER A 135 8.55 -11.93 3.44
C SER A 135 10.09 -11.83 3.56
N GLY A 136 10.62 -10.59 3.68
CA GLY A 136 12.06 -10.31 3.83
C GLY A 136 12.85 -10.07 2.54
N LEU A 137 12.22 -10.12 1.35
CA LEU A 137 12.91 -9.82 0.08
C LEU A 137 13.39 -8.36 0.03
N MET A 138 12.63 -7.42 0.61
CA MET A 138 12.98 -6.00 0.62
C MET A 138 14.31 -5.71 1.33
N GLU A 139 14.67 -6.51 2.32
CA GLU A 139 15.92 -6.40 3.06
C GLU A 139 16.99 -7.39 2.57
N ALA A 140 16.61 -8.36 1.73
CA ALA A 140 17.53 -9.37 1.24
C ALA A 140 18.48 -8.79 0.18
N LYS A 141 19.78 -9.06 0.37
CA LYS A 141 20.76 -8.86 -0.69
C LYS A 141 20.61 -9.95 -1.74
N VAL A 142 20.31 -9.57 -2.96
CA VAL A 142 20.23 -10.48 -4.10
C VAL A 142 21.44 -10.24 -4.99
N ASP A 143 22.25 -11.27 -5.21
CA ASP A 143 23.38 -11.17 -6.15
C ASP A 143 22.87 -11.15 -7.60
N ALA A 144 23.64 -10.56 -8.51
CA ALA A 144 23.29 -10.48 -9.93
C ALA A 144 23.20 -11.90 -10.55
N CYS A 145 21.99 -12.43 -10.61
CA CYS A 145 21.71 -13.79 -11.06
C CYS A 145 20.40 -13.87 -11.86
N ASN A 146 19.96 -15.09 -12.19
CA ASN A 146 18.65 -15.32 -12.79
C ASN A 146 17.60 -15.37 -11.69
N VAL A 147 16.67 -14.42 -11.71
CA VAL A 147 15.57 -14.30 -10.76
C VAL A 147 14.26 -14.59 -11.47
N GLY A 148 13.52 -15.58 -10.99
CA GLY A 148 12.17 -15.88 -11.46
C GLY A 148 11.13 -15.32 -10.51
N ILE A 149 10.17 -14.55 -11.02
CA ILE A 149 9.06 -14.00 -10.24
C ILE A 149 7.76 -14.64 -10.74
N MET A 150 7.09 -15.40 -9.87
CA MET A 150 5.81 -16.01 -10.18
C MET A 150 4.68 -15.00 -9.97
N GLY A 151 4.30 -14.32 -11.05
CA GLY A 151 3.24 -13.31 -11.05
C GLY A 151 3.66 -12.03 -11.74
N THR A 152 2.71 -11.44 -12.46
CA THR A 152 2.81 -10.10 -13.07
C THR A 152 1.80 -9.13 -12.47
N SER A 153 1.33 -9.37 -11.23
CA SER A 153 0.54 -8.39 -10.49
C SER A 153 1.44 -7.27 -9.96
N LEU A 154 0.84 -6.28 -9.30
CA LEU A 154 1.58 -5.21 -8.62
C LEU A 154 2.61 -5.76 -7.62
N SER A 155 2.29 -6.82 -6.87
CA SER A 155 3.26 -7.49 -6.00
C SER A 155 4.40 -8.16 -6.78
N GLY A 156 4.15 -8.65 -8.00
CA GLY A 156 5.22 -9.16 -8.87
C GLY A 156 6.15 -8.03 -9.36
N LEU A 157 5.58 -6.87 -9.70
CA LEU A 157 6.36 -5.68 -10.06
C LEU A 157 7.17 -5.15 -8.88
N ASP A 158 6.56 -5.11 -7.70
CA ASP A 158 7.20 -4.77 -6.43
C ASP A 158 8.43 -5.65 -6.16
N ALA A 159 8.29 -6.97 -6.34
CA ALA A 159 9.40 -7.91 -6.21
C ALA A 159 10.50 -7.68 -7.26
N ALA A 160 10.11 -7.39 -8.51
CA ALA A 160 11.07 -7.07 -9.57
C ALA A 160 11.85 -5.80 -9.25
N MET A 161 11.16 -4.77 -8.76
CA MET A 161 11.76 -3.51 -8.34
C MET A 161 12.69 -3.70 -7.14
N ALA A 162 12.30 -4.50 -6.15
CA ALA A 162 13.13 -4.80 -4.97
C ALA A 162 14.51 -5.38 -5.34
N VAL A 163 14.57 -6.17 -6.41
CA VAL A 163 15.83 -6.72 -6.95
C VAL A 163 16.53 -5.71 -7.86
N ALA A 164 15.82 -5.11 -8.83
CA ALA A 164 16.42 -4.26 -9.86
C ALA A 164 17.19 -3.06 -9.27
N ILE A 165 16.63 -2.42 -8.25
CA ILE A 165 17.22 -1.23 -7.59
C ILE A 165 18.54 -1.53 -6.85
N GLN A 166 18.87 -2.81 -6.60
CA GLN A 166 20.16 -3.20 -6.00
C GLN A 166 21.31 -3.19 -7.01
N HIS A 167 20.99 -3.11 -8.31
CA HIS A 167 21.92 -3.26 -9.42
C HIS A 167 21.91 -2.07 -10.39
N GLY A 168 21.19 -1.00 -10.05
CA GLY A 168 21.05 0.15 -10.93
C GLY A 168 19.95 1.11 -10.51
N SER A 169 19.70 2.08 -11.36
CA SER A 169 18.73 3.15 -11.14
C SER A 169 17.91 3.43 -12.40
N PHE A 170 16.65 3.78 -12.22
CA PHE A 170 15.82 4.30 -13.29
C PHE A 170 16.06 5.79 -13.44
N ILE A 171 16.31 6.23 -14.68
CA ILE A 171 16.52 7.64 -15.03
C ILE A 171 15.43 8.03 -16.03
N GLU A 172 14.68 9.07 -15.69
CA GLU A 172 13.71 9.69 -16.58
C GLU A 172 14.37 10.90 -17.28
N ASP A 173 14.26 10.96 -18.61
CA ASP A 173 14.75 12.10 -19.39
C ASP A 173 13.73 13.26 -19.44
N ASP A 174 14.12 14.40 -20.02
CA ASP A 174 13.25 15.58 -20.17
C ASP A 174 12.00 15.32 -21.03
N LYS A 175 11.93 14.18 -21.74
CA LYS A 175 10.81 13.74 -22.56
C LYS A 175 9.98 12.64 -21.88
N GLN A 176 10.19 12.41 -20.59
CA GLN A 176 9.53 11.37 -19.79
C GLN A 176 9.84 9.94 -20.25
N HIS A 177 10.95 9.72 -20.96
CA HIS A 177 11.42 8.37 -21.23
C HIS A 177 12.19 7.84 -20.03
N VAL A 178 11.77 6.68 -19.53
CA VAL A 178 12.42 6.00 -18.42
C VAL A 178 13.38 4.94 -18.96
N THR A 179 14.66 5.04 -18.59
CA THR A 179 15.71 4.06 -18.91
C THR A 179 16.32 3.50 -17.63
N PHE A 180 16.56 2.19 -17.58
CA PHE A 180 17.28 1.57 -16.47
C PHE A 180 18.80 1.59 -16.73
N HIS A 181 19.53 2.28 -15.86
CA HIS A 181 20.99 2.34 -15.88
C HIS A 181 21.56 1.36 -14.86
N ARG A 182 22.37 0.41 -15.33
CA ARG A 182 23.06 -0.55 -14.48
C ARG A 182 24.27 0.10 -13.80
N ASP A 183 24.50 -0.23 -12.53
CA ASP A 183 25.69 0.22 -11.80
C ASP A 183 26.96 -0.41 -12.37
N ASN A 184 26.87 -1.66 -12.84
CA ASN A 184 27.95 -2.38 -13.51
C ASN A 184 27.46 -3.00 -14.81
N ALA A 185 27.99 -2.53 -15.94
CA ALA A 185 27.61 -2.99 -17.28
C ALA A 185 27.87 -4.49 -17.52
N ASN A 186 28.79 -5.11 -16.77
CA ASN A 186 29.14 -6.51 -16.91
C ASN A 186 28.31 -7.47 -16.02
N GLU A 187 27.41 -6.93 -15.18
CA GLU A 187 26.54 -7.77 -14.36
C GLU A 187 25.49 -8.51 -15.20
N LYS A 188 25.29 -9.78 -14.84
CA LYS A 188 24.37 -10.70 -15.53
C LYS A 188 23.08 -10.89 -14.73
N LEU A 189 22.50 -9.79 -14.26
CA LEU A 189 21.15 -9.82 -13.69
C LEU A 189 20.13 -10.09 -14.80
N ASN A 190 19.28 -11.10 -14.59
CA ASN A 190 18.12 -11.38 -15.44
C ASN A 190 16.91 -11.60 -14.55
N ILE A 191 15.90 -10.72 -14.67
CA ILE A 191 14.64 -10.86 -13.96
C ILE A 191 13.59 -11.31 -14.97
N THR A 192 13.00 -12.48 -14.74
CA THR A 192 11.92 -13.04 -15.55
C THR A 192 10.63 -13.03 -14.75
N LEU A 193 9.65 -12.22 -15.18
CA LEU A 193 8.29 -12.28 -14.65
C LEU A 193 7.51 -13.36 -15.41
N MET A 194 6.89 -14.26 -14.64
CA MET A 194 6.12 -15.38 -15.17
C MET A 194 4.63 -15.09 -15.03
N SER A 195 3.92 -15.07 -16.16
CA SER A 195 2.48 -14.87 -16.22
C SER A 195 1.85 -15.94 -17.09
N ARG A 196 0.68 -16.43 -16.68
CA ARG A 196 -0.10 -17.37 -17.49
C ARG A 196 -0.58 -16.74 -18.80
N THR A 197 -0.88 -15.44 -18.78
CA THR A 197 -1.44 -14.71 -19.94
C THR A 197 -0.42 -13.80 -20.64
N GLY A 198 0.76 -13.60 -20.05
CA GLY A 198 1.78 -12.69 -20.58
C GLY A 198 1.42 -11.21 -20.44
N ILE A 199 0.43 -10.88 -19.60
CA ILE A 199 -0.09 -9.52 -19.42
C ILE A 199 0.51 -8.90 -18.15
N LEU A 200 0.93 -7.63 -18.25
CA LEU A 200 1.26 -6.77 -17.12
C LEU A 200 -0.02 -6.09 -16.61
N PRO A 201 -0.09 -5.71 -15.32
CA PRO A 201 -1.28 -5.06 -14.81
C PRO A 201 -1.42 -3.71 -15.52
N GLU A 202 -2.62 -3.41 -15.99
CA GLU A 202 -2.93 -2.08 -16.49
C GLU A 202 -2.88 -1.10 -15.31
N ALA A 203 -2.46 0.14 -15.56
CA ALA A 203 -2.69 1.20 -14.58
C ALA A 203 -4.21 1.37 -14.47
N ASP A 204 -4.77 1.16 -13.27
CA ASP A 204 -6.21 1.30 -13.06
C ASP A 204 -6.67 2.68 -13.55
N PHE A 205 -7.73 2.70 -14.34
CA PHE A 205 -8.34 3.94 -14.80
C PHE A 205 -9.54 4.24 -13.91
N TYR A 206 -9.41 5.28 -13.08
CA TYR A 206 -10.57 5.85 -12.42
C TYR A 206 -11.61 6.29 -13.46
N CYS A 207 -12.85 5.86 -13.26
CA CYS A 207 -14.00 6.42 -13.95
C CYS A 207 -15.14 6.64 -12.94
N PRO A 208 -15.86 7.77 -13.03
CA PRO A 208 -17.10 7.94 -12.28
C PRO A 208 -18.11 6.87 -12.71
N ILE A 209 -18.83 6.30 -11.75
CA ILE A 209 -19.95 5.38 -12.01
C ILE A 209 -21.26 6.18 -11.81
N PRO A 210 -22.21 6.15 -12.77
CA PRO A 210 -22.15 5.39 -14.02
C PRO A 210 -21.15 5.97 -15.02
N TYR A 211 -20.58 5.09 -15.87
CA TYR A 211 -19.64 5.50 -16.92
C TYR A 211 -20.19 6.66 -17.74
N GLU A 212 -19.48 7.78 -17.75
CA GLU A 212 -19.80 8.90 -18.63
C GLU A 212 -19.39 8.57 -20.07
N PRO A 213 -20.17 8.97 -21.09
CA PRO A 213 -19.82 8.75 -22.49
C PRO A 213 -18.47 9.41 -22.82
N LEU A 214 -17.53 8.62 -23.34
CA LEU A 214 -16.29 9.15 -23.89
C LEU A 214 -16.62 9.95 -25.16
N HIS A 215 -16.40 11.26 -25.14
CA HIS A 215 -16.34 12.05 -26.36
C HIS A 215 -14.99 11.76 -27.03
N ILE A 216 -15.01 10.88 -28.03
CA ILE A 216 -13.89 10.60 -28.93
C ILE A 216 -13.91 11.62 -30.07
#